data_AF-A0A933ETU9-F1
#
_entry.id   AF-A0A933ETU9-F1
#
_cell.length_a   1.000
_cell.length_b   1.000
_cell.length_c   1.000
_cell.angle_alpha   90.00
_cell.angle_beta   90.00
_cell.angle_gamma   90.00
#
_symmetry.space_group_name_H-M   'P 1'
#
loop_
_entity.id
_entity.type
_entity.pdbx_description
1 polymer ?
#
loop_
_entity_poly.entity_id
_entity_poly.type
_entity_poly.pdbx_seq_one_letter_code
_entity_poly.pdbx_strand_id
1 'polypeptide(L)'
;MDKIRLFHWLSKQDSSVLLDLLSAAYDELNHDQRQAVFGHHSEAVPPAPVDGETLFKEVRLFRQESLHGAYYAPFNMNSRNFSYVPEETKEWFDRLDDLLDASSELTAQGDHTNAVACFNMLYQLIDAMEGGEEIVFADEYGSSMIPGDEKQYIAAFMASLAATSTPEEFARVALPLIRRDSQQSFTTGAYSSAVRAATEVQRAHLEAEIQRQNLRTRRDI
;
A
#
# COMPACT_ATOMS: atom_id res chain seq x y z
N MET A 1 37.66 5.35 8.76
CA MET A 1 37.56 3.88 8.88
C MET A 1 38.17 3.27 7.63
N ASP A 2 39.07 2.29 7.77
CA ASP A 2 39.68 1.61 6.61
C ASP A 2 38.77 0.47 6.14
N LYS A 3 38.14 0.65 4.97
CA LYS A 3 37.21 -0.33 4.39
C LYS A 3 37.87 -1.68 4.12
N ILE A 4 39.09 -1.69 3.60
CA ILE A 4 39.76 -2.94 3.20
C ILE A 4 40.06 -3.77 4.45
N ARG A 5 40.62 -3.12 5.48
CA ARG A 5 40.94 -3.79 6.74
C ARG A 5 39.69 -4.28 7.47
N LEU A 6 38.62 -3.48 7.48
CA LEU A 6 37.35 -3.87 8.10
C LEU A 6 36.74 -5.11 7.41
N PHE A 7 36.61 -5.09 6.08
CA PHE A 7 35.99 -6.20 5.36
C PHE A 7 36.83 -7.47 5.37
N HIS A 8 38.15 -7.36 5.46
CA HIS A 8 39.02 -8.53 5.71
C HIS A 8 38.83 -9.13 7.12
N TRP A 9 38.44 -8.33 8.10
CA TRP A 9 38.07 -8.84 9.42
C TRP A 9 36.66 -9.43 9.44
N LEU A 10 35.69 -8.75 8.80
CA LEU A 10 34.30 -9.21 8.66
C LEU A 10 34.21 -10.55 7.91
N SER A 11 35.02 -10.75 6.87
CA SER A 11 35.04 -12.01 6.11
C SER A 11 35.48 -13.24 6.92
N LYS A 12 35.98 -13.04 8.14
CA LYS A 12 36.40 -14.10 9.07
C LYS A 12 35.41 -14.29 10.23
N GLN A 13 34.34 -13.49 10.30
CA GLN A 13 33.33 -13.61 11.34
C GLN A 13 32.28 -14.66 10.98
N ASP A 14 31.64 -15.22 12.01
CA ASP A 14 30.51 -16.12 11.84
C ASP A 14 29.29 -15.37 11.28
N SER A 15 28.43 -16.10 10.59
CA SER A 15 27.21 -15.52 9.98
C SER A 15 26.30 -14.84 10.99
N SER A 16 26.24 -15.30 12.25
CA SER A 16 25.45 -14.65 13.30
C SER A 16 25.95 -13.23 13.59
N VAL A 17 27.26 -13.04 13.69
CA VAL A 17 27.86 -11.72 13.94
C VAL A 17 27.61 -10.78 12.76
N LEU A 18 27.66 -11.31 11.54
CA LEU A 18 27.35 -10.52 10.33
C LEU A 18 25.87 -10.12 10.30
N LEU A 19 24.96 -11.01 10.69
CA LEU A 19 23.52 -10.71 10.78
C LEU A 19 23.23 -9.67 11.87
N ASP A 20 23.88 -9.76 13.03
CA ASP A 20 23.73 -8.76 14.10
C ASP A 20 24.18 -7.37 13.63
N LEU A 21 25.30 -7.29 12.91
CA LEU A 21 25.80 -6.03 12.34
C LEU A 21 24.88 -5.50 11.23
N LEU A 22 24.29 -6.37 10.40
CA LEU A 22 23.33 -5.96 9.38
C LEU A 22 22.01 -5.48 10.00
N SER A 23 21.55 -6.11 11.09
CA SER A 23 20.39 -5.66 11.85
C SER A 23 20.63 -4.26 12.42
N ALA A 24 21.77 -4.07 13.11
CA ALA A 24 22.13 -2.76 13.65
C ALA A 24 22.29 -1.71 12.54
N ALA A 25 22.87 -2.10 11.39
CA ALA A 25 22.97 -1.20 10.25
C ALA A 25 21.58 -0.84 9.71
N TYR A 26 20.65 -1.80 9.61
CA TYR A 26 19.29 -1.52 9.18
C TYR A 26 18.65 -0.45 10.08
N ASP A 27 18.73 -0.60 11.41
CA ASP A 27 18.14 0.33 12.36
C ASP A 27 18.72 1.76 12.27
N GLU A 28 20.02 1.89 12.01
CA GLU A 28 20.73 3.17 11.95
C GLU A 28 20.65 3.88 10.59
N LEU A 29 20.46 3.15 9.49
CA LEU A 29 20.38 3.72 8.15
C LEU A 29 19.03 4.43 7.94
N ASN A 30 19.04 5.50 7.15
CA ASN A 30 17.81 6.14 6.68
C ASN A 30 17.17 5.32 5.53
N HIS A 31 15.94 5.66 5.11
CA HIS A 31 15.17 4.93 4.11
C HIS A 31 15.94 4.81 2.77
N ASP A 32 16.48 5.91 2.24
CA ASP A 32 17.22 5.87 0.97
C ASP A 32 18.43 4.91 1.05
N GLN A 33 19.12 4.90 2.19
CA GLN A 33 20.25 4.01 2.42
C GLN A 33 19.83 2.56 2.62
N ARG A 34 18.74 2.30 3.34
CA ARG A 34 18.17 0.96 3.50
C ARG A 34 17.81 0.38 2.14
N GLN A 35 17.12 1.15 1.31
CA GLN A 35 16.73 0.71 -0.03
C GLN A 35 17.97 0.42 -0.90
N ALA A 36 19.00 1.25 -0.83
CA ALA A 36 20.25 1.03 -1.57
C ALA A 36 21.03 -0.22 -1.12
N VAL A 37 20.95 -0.60 0.16
CA VAL A 37 21.72 -1.72 0.72
C VAL A 37 20.94 -3.03 0.67
N PHE A 38 19.63 -2.99 0.96
CA PHE A 38 18.80 -4.19 1.18
C PHE A 38 17.72 -4.39 0.12
N GLY A 39 17.34 -3.37 -0.66
CA GLY A 39 16.15 -3.42 -1.52
C GLY A 39 16.15 -4.57 -2.53
N HIS A 40 17.29 -4.85 -3.18
CA HIS A 40 17.36 -5.98 -4.12
C HIS A 40 17.19 -7.35 -3.44
N HIS A 41 17.57 -7.45 -2.17
CA HIS A 41 17.48 -8.69 -1.41
C HIS A 41 16.11 -8.85 -0.77
N SER A 42 15.43 -7.77 -0.36
CA SER A 42 14.07 -7.84 0.18
C SER A 42 13.08 -8.38 -0.87
N GLU A 43 13.21 -7.96 -2.13
CA GLU A 43 12.40 -8.48 -3.26
C GLU A 43 12.51 -10.01 -3.45
N ALA A 44 13.60 -10.62 -3.00
CA ALA A 44 13.85 -12.06 -3.13
C ALA A 44 13.38 -12.87 -1.92
N VAL A 45 12.97 -12.22 -0.83
CA VAL A 45 12.45 -12.90 0.37
C VAL A 45 11.00 -13.32 0.07
N PRO A 46 10.68 -14.63 0.11
CA PRO A 46 9.30 -15.05 -0.08
C PRO A 46 8.44 -14.48 1.07
N PRO A 47 7.21 -14.03 0.77
CA PRO A 47 6.33 -13.51 1.81
C PRO A 47 6.09 -14.60 2.85
N ALA A 48 6.32 -14.26 4.12
CA ALA A 48 5.95 -15.14 5.21
C ALA A 48 4.42 -15.24 5.27
N PRO A 49 3.85 -16.36 5.74
CA PRO A 49 2.43 -16.43 6.04
C PRO A 49 2.05 -15.28 6.98
N VAL A 50 0.94 -14.62 6.66
CA VAL A 50 0.51 -13.40 7.34
C VAL A 50 -0.61 -13.80 8.29
N ASP A 51 -0.47 -13.50 9.57
CA ASP A 51 -1.55 -13.69 10.53
C ASP A 51 -2.54 -12.52 10.42
N GLY A 52 -3.79 -12.81 10.02
CA GLY A 52 -4.78 -11.76 9.74
C GLY A 52 -5.11 -10.87 10.92
N GLU A 53 -5.15 -11.42 12.14
CA GLU A 53 -5.41 -10.66 13.38
C GLU A 53 -4.23 -9.75 13.76
N THR A 54 -3.01 -10.22 13.52
CA THR A 54 -1.79 -9.43 13.72
C THR A 54 -1.72 -8.30 12.71
N LEU A 55 -1.90 -8.59 11.41
CA LEU A 55 -1.91 -7.56 10.37
C LEU A 55 -3.01 -6.52 10.64
N PHE A 56 -4.22 -6.93 11.02
CA PHE A 56 -5.28 -5.99 11.32
C PHE A 56 -4.94 -5.03 12.47
N LYS A 57 -4.23 -5.50 13.50
CA LYS A 57 -3.74 -4.63 14.58
C LYS A 57 -2.67 -3.66 14.09
N GLU A 58 -1.78 -4.11 13.22
CA GLU A 58 -0.72 -3.27 12.62
C GLU A 58 -1.33 -2.19 11.73
N VAL A 59 -2.26 -2.54 10.83
CA VAL A 59 -2.99 -1.59 9.99
C VAL A 59 -3.73 -0.55 10.85
N ARG A 60 -4.36 -0.99 11.95
CA ARG A 60 -5.04 -0.09 12.88
C ARG A 60 -4.09 0.88 13.57
N LEU A 61 -2.92 0.39 14.01
CA LEU A 61 -1.89 1.23 14.61
C LEU A 61 -1.35 2.23 13.58
N PHE A 62 -0.99 1.76 12.38
CA PHE A 62 -0.50 2.62 11.30
C PHE A 62 -1.50 3.73 10.93
N ARG A 63 -2.79 3.39 10.80
CA ARG A 63 -3.85 4.39 10.59
C ARG A 63 -3.91 5.40 11.73
N GLN A 64 -3.81 4.94 12.97
CA GLN A 64 -3.83 5.84 14.12
C GLN A 64 -2.63 6.80 14.06
N GLU A 65 -1.41 6.30 13.87
CA GLU A 65 -0.19 7.11 13.77
C GLU A 65 -0.28 8.12 12.63
N SER A 66 -0.77 7.68 11.47
CA SER A 66 -1.00 8.51 10.28
C SER A 66 -1.93 9.70 10.58
N LEU A 67 -3.10 9.43 11.18
CA LEU A 67 -4.08 10.46 11.51
C LEU A 67 -3.65 11.39 12.66
N HIS A 68 -2.63 11.00 13.44
CA HIS A 68 -2.04 11.85 14.48
C HIS A 68 -0.81 12.62 13.98
N GLY A 69 -0.56 12.63 12.66
CA GLY A 69 0.50 13.41 12.04
C GLY A 69 1.90 12.86 12.30
N ALA A 70 2.05 11.58 12.66
CA ALA A 70 3.37 10.96 12.88
C ALA A 70 4.29 11.05 11.64
N TYR A 71 3.68 11.15 10.46
CA TYR A 71 4.35 11.22 9.16
C TYR A 71 4.28 12.61 8.51
N TYR A 72 3.64 13.57 9.18
CA TYR A 72 3.47 14.92 8.67
C TYR A 72 4.71 15.76 8.97
N ALA A 73 5.57 15.92 7.96
CA ALA A 73 6.84 16.62 8.06
C ALA A 73 6.88 17.88 7.17
N PRO A 74 6.27 19.00 7.61
CA PRO A 74 6.24 20.23 6.83
C PRO A 74 7.62 20.87 6.71
N PHE A 75 7.91 21.42 5.53
CA PHE A 75 9.14 22.16 5.28
C PHE A 75 8.90 23.43 4.49
N ASN A 76 9.84 24.39 4.58
CA ASN A 76 9.77 25.64 3.83
C ASN A 76 10.07 25.39 2.34
N MET A 77 9.02 25.12 1.58
CA MET A 77 9.08 24.92 0.14
C MET A 77 9.46 26.23 -0.58
N ASN A 78 10.34 26.11 -1.57
CA ASN A 78 10.80 27.15 -2.46
C ASN A 78 11.17 26.53 -3.83
N SER A 79 11.50 27.38 -4.81
CA SER A 79 11.77 26.93 -6.18
C SER A 79 12.99 26.00 -6.34
N ARG A 80 13.81 25.80 -5.30
CA ARG A 80 14.97 24.90 -5.32
C ARG A 80 14.70 23.54 -4.69
N ASN A 81 13.66 23.41 -3.87
CA ASN A 81 13.37 22.18 -3.12
C ASN A 81 11.91 21.71 -3.29
N PHE A 82 11.18 22.20 -4.29
CA PHE A 82 9.80 21.78 -4.58
C PHE A 82 9.68 20.29 -4.93
N SER A 83 10.76 19.64 -5.37
CA SER A 83 10.80 18.20 -5.65
C SER A 83 11.29 17.36 -4.48
N TYR A 84 11.59 17.97 -3.33
CA TYR A 84 12.05 17.27 -2.15
C TYR A 84 10.87 16.58 -1.46
N VAL A 85 11.01 15.28 -1.23
CA VAL A 85 10.06 14.48 -0.46
C VAL A 85 10.67 14.24 0.92
N PRO A 86 10.02 14.67 2.02
CA PRO A 86 10.45 14.37 3.38
C PRO A 86 10.59 12.86 3.61
N GLU A 87 11.51 12.49 4.48
CA GLU A 87 11.77 11.08 4.79
C GLU A 87 10.54 10.42 5.41
N GLU A 88 9.85 11.14 6.27
CA GLU A 88 8.61 10.71 6.93
C GLU A 88 7.51 10.45 5.90
N THR A 89 7.42 11.27 4.84
CA THR A 89 6.49 11.03 3.74
C THR A 89 6.85 9.74 3.00
N LYS A 90 8.13 9.50 2.68
CA LYS A 90 8.55 8.25 2.01
C LYS A 90 8.25 7.03 2.88
N GLU A 91 8.60 7.09 4.17
CA GLU A 91 8.32 6.01 5.12
C GLU A 91 6.83 5.68 5.19
N TRP A 92 5.96 6.69 5.13
CA TRP A 92 4.52 6.46 5.09
C TRP A 92 4.06 5.71 3.84
N PHE A 93 4.57 6.08 2.66
CA PHE A 93 4.22 5.41 1.40
C PHE A 93 4.73 3.98 1.34
N ASP A 94 5.96 3.72 1.80
CA ASP A 94 6.51 2.37 1.91
C ASP A 94 5.68 1.51 2.87
N ARG A 95 5.38 2.05 4.06
CA ARG A 95 4.62 1.28 5.06
C ARG A 95 3.19 1.02 4.60
N LEU A 96 2.58 1.95 3.88
CA LEU A 96 1.29 1.73 3.23
C LEU A 96 1.38 0.61 2.18
N ASP A 97 2.45 0.58 1.38
CA ASP A 97 2.71 -0.43 0.36
C ASP A 97 2.86 -1.82 0.96
N ASP A 98 3.71 -1.97 1.97
CA ASP A 98 3.93 -3.23 2.69
C ASP A 98 2.62 -3.78 3.27
N LEU A 99 1.76 -2.91 3.82
CA LEU A 99 0.48 -3.30 4.39
C LEU A 99 -0.56 -3.67 3.31
N LEU A 100 -0.52 -3.04 2.13
CA LEU A 100 -1.35 -3.40 0.98
C LEU A 100 -0.91 -4.75 0.39
N ASP A 101 0.41 -5.00 0.33
CA ASP A 101 0.97 -6.27 -0.12
C ASP A 101 0.63 -7.40 0.86
N ALA A 102 0.84 -7.21 2.15
CA ALA A 102 0.45 -8.18 3.18
C ALA A 102 -1.06 -8.47 3.18
N SER A 103 -1.90 -7.46 2.92
CA SER A 103 -3.35 -7.65 2.75
C SER A 103 -3.71 -8.46 1.50
N SER A 104 -2.90 -8.34 0.44
CA SER A 104 -3.02 -9.15 -0.78
C SER A 104 -2.63 -10.60 -0.51
N GLU A 105 -1.61 -10.82 0.32
CA GLU A 105 -1.19 -12.15 0.74
C GLU A 105 -2.26 -12.85 1.60
N LEU A 106 -2.98 -12.14 2.48
CA LEU A 106 -4.17 -12.69 3.15
C LEU A 106 -5.25 -13.16 2.15
N THR A 107 -5.43 -12.42 1.05
CA THR A 107 -6.35 -12.82 -0.02
C THR A 107 -5.89 -14.12 -0.68
N ALA A 108 -4.59 -14.25 -0.97
CA ALA A 108 -4.01 -15.46 -1.55
C ALA A 108 -4.14 -16.68 -0.62
N GLN A 109 -4.08 -16.46 0.70
CA GLN A 109 -4.27 -17.49 1.72
C GLN A 109 -5.75 -17.87 1.96
N GLY A 110 -6.70 -17.11 1.37
CA GLY A 110 -8.14 -17.32 1.54
C GLY A 110 -8.73 -16.70 2.81
N ASP A 111 -7.95 -15.92 3.57
CA ASP A 111 -8.46 -15.13 4.69
C ASP A 111 -9.09 -13.83 4.19
N HIS A 112 -10.21 -13.98 3.48
CA HIS A 112 -10.90 -12.88 2.84
C HIS A 112 -11.49 -11.88 3.84
N THR A 113 -11.87 -12.33 5.03
CA THR A 113 -12.46 -11.45 6.05
C THR A 113 -11.44 -10.45 6.59
N ASN A 114 -10.24 -10.92 6.99
CA ASN A 114 -9.21 -10.02 7.47
C ASN A 114 -8.62 -9.18 6.33
N ALA A 115 -8.47 -9.74 5.12
CA ALA A 115 -8.05 -8.98 3.96
C ALA A 115 -8.99 -7.79 3.69
N VAL A 116 -10.30 -8.00 3.65
CA VAL A 116 -11.29 -6.93 3.44
C VAL A 116 -11.24 -5.89 4.56
N ALA A 117 -11.06 -6.30 5.81
CA ALA A 117 -10.94 -5.36 6.92
C ALA A 117 -9.71 -4.46 6.80
N CYS A 118 -8.55 -5.05 6.43
CA CYS A 118 -7.30 -4.32 6.24
C CYS A 118 -7.39 -3.36 5.04
N PHE A 119 -7.79 -3.86 3.86
CA PHE A 119 -7.92 -3.04 2.65
C PHE A 119 -8.88 -1.86 2.84
N ASN A 120 -10.04 -2.08 3.48
CA ASN A 120 -10.97 -0.99 3.74
C ASN A 120 -10.32 0.12 4.57
N MET A 121 -9.54 -0.24 5.59
CA MET A 121 -8.88 0.73 6.45
C MET A 121 -7.77 1.49 5.73
N LEU A 122 -6.98 0.80 4.90
CA LEU A 122 -5.90 1.38 4.12
C LEU A 122 -6.44 2.31 3.01
N TYR A 123 -7.47 1.91 2.26
CA TYR A 123 -8.07 2.77 1.25
C TYR A 123 -8.83 3.96 1.84
N GLN A 124 -9.47 3.82 3.01
CA GLN A 124 -10.01 4.98 3.74
C GLN A 124 -8.91 5.95 4.16
N LEU A 125 -7.73 5.44 4.52
CA LEU A 125 -6.59 6.28 4.86
C LEU A 125 -6.01 7.00 3.63
N ILE A 126 -5.95 6.33 2.48
CA ILE A 126 -5.59 6.95 1.20
C ILE A 126 -6.58 8.06 0.86
N ASP A 127 -7.90 7.79 0.96
CA ASP A 127 -8.93 8.79 0.68
C ASP A 127 -8.83 9.99 1.64
N ALA A 128 -8.48 9.77 2.91
CA ALA A 128 -8.26 10.84 3.89
C ALA A 128 -7.05 11.71 3.51
N MET A 129 -5.94 11.08 3.12
CA MET A 129 -4.72 11.77 2.67
C MET A 129 -4.99 12.60 1.42
N GLU A 130 -5.62 12.00 0.39
CA GLU A 130 -5.98 12.70 -0.85
C GLU A 130 -7.07 13.77 -0.62
N GLY A 131 -7.85 13.65 0.45
CA GLY A 131 -8.85 14.62 0.90
C GLY A 131 -8.27 15.84 1.61
N GLY A 132 -6.95 15.88 1.85
CA GLY A 132 -6.25 17.01 2.47
C GLY A 132 -6.07 16.92 3.99
N GLU A 133 -6.30 15.75 4.58
CA GLU A 133 -5.86 15.52 5.97
C GLU A 133 -4.33 15.60 6.06
N GLU A 134 -3.82 16.23 7.13
CA GLU A 134 -2.38 16.43 7.36
C GLU A 134 -1.70 15.12 7.81
N ILE A 135 -1.76 14.08 6.96
CA ILE A 135 -1.13 12.78 7.17
C ILE A 135 0.32 12.79 6.68
N VAL A 136 0.55 13.35 5.49
CA VAL A 136 1.87 13.56 4.89
C VAL A 136 1.95 14.98 4.32
N PHE A 137 3.14 15.56 4.30
CA PHE A 137 3.34 16.89 3.72
C PHE A 137 3.52 16.77 2.19
N ALA A 138 2.42 16.93 1.47
CA ALA A 138 2.34 16.65 0.04
C ALA A 138 1.33 17.56 -0.67
N ASP A 139 1.75 18.75 -1.09
CA ASP A 139 0.88 19.66 -1.86
C ASP A 139 0.63 19.18 -3.31
N GLU A 140 1.51 18.32 -3.85
CA GLU A 140 1.43 17.80 -5.23
C GLU A 140 1.49 16.26 -5.33
N TYR A 141 1.45 15.54 -4.20
CA TYR A 141 1.61 14.08 -4.19
C TYR A 141 0.31 13.36 -3.83
N GLY A 142 0.11 12.19 -4.42
CA GLY A 142 -1.06 11.34 -4.19
C GLY A 142 -0.71 9.87 -4.30
N SER A 143 -1.72 9.00 -4.44
CA SER A 143 -1.57 7.54 -4.56
C SER A 143 -0.53 7.07 -5.58
N SER A 144 -0.14 7.89 -6.57
CA SER A 144 0.94 7.60 -7.51
C SER A 144 2.33 7.42 -6.88
N MET A 145 2.52 7.79 -5.61
CA MET A 145 3.79 7.56 -4.89
C MET A 145 3.85 6.22 -4.15
N ILE A 146 2.76 5.45 -4.14
CA ILE A 146 2.78 4.08 -3.60
C ILE A 146 3.67 3.23 -4.52
N PRO A 147 4.79 2.66 -4.03
CA PRO A 147 5.77 1.97 -4.88
C PRO A 147 5.27 0.71 -5.58
N GLY A 148 4.36 -0.03 -4.94
CA GLY A 148 3.90 -1.33 -5.39
C GLY A 148 2.87 -1.30 -6.51
N ASP A 149 2.40 -2.50 -6.87
CA ASP A 149 1.47 -2.67 -7.99
C ASP A 149 0.02 -2.47 -7.54
N GLU A 150 -0.45 -1.22 -7.59
CA GLU A 150 -1.83 -0.87 -7.24
C GLU A 150 -2.87 -1.71 -7.98
N LYS A 151 -2.59 -2.18 -9.22
CA LYS A 151 -3.52 -3.08 -9.94
C LYS A 151 -3.66 -4.42 -9.24
N GLN A 152 -2.58 -4.95 -8.68
CA GLN A 152 -2.58 -6.20 -7.93
C GLN A 152 -3.35 -6.03 -6.62
N TYR A 153 -3.11 -4.94 -5.89
CA TYR A 153 -3.81 -4.65 -4.64
C TYR A 153 -5.32 -4.50 -4.86
N ILE A 154 -5.72 -3.75 -5.87
CA ILE A 154 -7.14 -3.61 -6.24
C ILE A 154 -7.74 -4.96 -6.67
N ALA A 155 -7.00 -5.77 -7.43
CA ALA A 155 -7.49 -7.09 -7.82
C ALA A 155 -7.69 -8.03 -6.62
N ALA A 156 -6.74 -8.05 -5.69
CA ALA A 156 -6.83 -8.82 -4.45
C ALA A 156 -8.00 -8.35 -3.59
N PHE A 157 -8.14 -7.03 -3.41
CA PHE A 157 -9.24 -6.48 -2.63
C PHE A 157 -10.60 -6.84 -3.24
N MET A 158 -10.78 -6.69 -4.55
CA MET A 158 -12.03 -7.05 -5.23
C MET A 158 -12.34 -8.55 -5.11
N ALA A 159 -11.32 -9.42 -5.16
CA ALA A 159 -11.49 -10.86 -4.98
C ALA A 159 -12.00 -11.20 -3.57
N SER A 160 -11.34 -10.67 -2.52
CA SER A 160 -11.77 -10.90 -1.14
C SER A 160 -13.14 -10.28 -0.84
N LEU A 161 -13.40 -9.07 -1.36
CA LEU A 161 -14.69 -8.40 -1.22
C LEU A 161 -15.82 -9.22 -1.87
N ALA A 162 -15.60 -9.76 -3.07
CA ALA A 162 -16.59 -10.60 -3.73
C ALA A 162 -16.88 -11.88 -2.94
N ALA A 163 -15.87 -12.45 -2.27
CA ALA A 163 -16.01 -13.67 -1.48
C ALA A 163 -16.83 -13.49 -0.20
N THR A 164 -16.84 -12.29 0.40
CA THR A 164 -17.44 -12.05 1.72
C THR A 164 -18.72 -11.21 1.71
N SER A 165 -18.99 -10.48 0.62
CA SER A 165 -20.00 -9.41 0.62
C SER A 165 -21.27 -9.76 -0.15
N THR A 166 -22.39 -9.18 0.27
CA THR A 166 -23.62 -9.19 -0.53
C THR A 166 -23.45 -8.33 -1.80
N PRO A 167 -24.33 -8.45 -2.80
CA PRO A 167 -24.32 -7.58 -3.99
C PRO A 167 -24.29 -6.09 -3.68
N GLU A 168 -25.09 -5.65 -2.71
CA GLU A 168 -25.20 -4.26 -2.27
C GLU A 168 -23.91 -3.78 -1.63
N GLU A 169 -23.36 -4.59 -0.72
CA GLU A 169 -22.13 -4.26 0.00
C GLU A 169 -20.92 -4.26 -0.94
N PHE A 170 -20.85 -5.23 -1.85
CA PHE A 170 -19.82 -5.28 -2.88
C PHE A 170 -19.82 -4.01 -3.73
N ALA A 171 -20.99 -3.59 -4.25
CA ALA A 171 -21.09 -2.38 -5.04
C ALA A 171 -20.74 -1.13 -4.22
N ARG A 172 -21.28 -1.02 -2.99
CA ARG A 172 -21.02 0.12 -2.10
C ARG A 172 -19.53 0.35 -1.87
N VAL A 173 -18.74 -0.71 -1.69
CA VAL A 173 -17.29 -0.62 -1.45
C VAL A 173 -16.49 -0.50 -2.75
N ALA A 174 -16.90 -1.17 -3.84
CA ALA A 174 -16.19 -1.12 -5.11
C ALA A 174 -16.33 0.23 -5.85
N LEU A 175 -17.48 0.91 -5.72
CA LEU A 175 -17.78 2.13 -6.47
C LEU A 175 -16.82 3.30 -6.21
N PRO A 176 -16.42 3.62 -4.95
CA PRO A 176 -15.40 4.64 -4.70
C PRO A 176 -14.08 4.36 -5.44
N LEU A 177 -13.59 3.13 -5.43
CA LEU A 177 -12.36 2.73 -6.12
C LEU A 177 -12.49 2.86 -7.64
N ILE A 178 -13.62 2.45 -8.20
CA ILE A 178 -13.92 2.61 -9.64
C ILE A 178 -13.97 4.09 -10.03
N ARG A 179 -14.57 4.92 -9.18
CA ARG A 179 -14.63 6.38 -9.40
C ARG A 179 -13.23 6.99 -9.36
N ARG A 180 -12.39 6.62 -8.38
CA ARG A 180 -11.00 7.08 -8.30
C ARG A 180 -10.21 6.70 -9.56
N ASP A 181 -10.28 5.44 -9.98
CA ASP A 181 -9.62 4.96 -11.21
C ASP A 181 -10.06 5.75 -12.45
N SER A 182 -11.35 6.10 -12.55
CA SER A 182 -11.87 6.90 -13.65
C SER A 182 -11.32 8.34 -13.71
N GLN A 183 -10.94 8.89 -12.56
CA GLN A 183 -10.32 10.21 -12.44
C GLN A 183 -8.81 10.15 -12.69
N GLN A 184 -8.20 8.97 -12.51
CA GLN A 184 -6.78 8.69 -12.68
C GLN A 184 -6.46 7.97 -14.00
N SER A 185 -7.24 8.22 -15.07
CA SER A 185 -7.01 7.67 -16.42
C SER A 185 -7.13 6.14 -16.57
N PHE A 186 -7.86 5.47 -15.67
CA PHE A 186 -8.12 4.02 -15.71
C PHE A 186 -6.86 3.15 -15.60
N THR A 187 -5.85 3.63 -14.89
CA THR A 187 -4.54 2.97 -14.75
C THR A 187 -4.61 1.74 -13.86
N THR A 188 -5.45 1.71 -12.83
CA THR A 188 -5.54 0.61 -11.86
C THR A 188 -6.45 -0.54 -12.34
N GLY A 189 -7.36 -0.26 -13.27
CA GLY A 189 -8.28 -1.26 -13.81
C GLY A 189 -9.32 -1.74 -12.78
N ALA A 190 -9.72 -0.87 -11.85
CA ALA A 190 -10.60 -1.21 -10.74
C ALA A 190 -11.93 -1.82 -11.20
N TYR A 191 -12.54 -1.26 -12.25
CA TYR A 191 -13.79 -1.81 -12.80
C TYR A 191 -13.60 -3.21 -13.39
N SER A 192 -12.54 -3.44 -14.17
CA SER A 192 -12.26 -4.77 -14.73
C SER A 192 -11.97 -5.81 -13.65
N SER A 193 -11.25 -5.43 -12.60
CA SER A 193 -10.99 -6.29 -11.44
C SER A 193 -12.28 -6.64 -10.70
N ALA A 194 -13.15 -5.65 -10.46
CA ALA A 194 -14.45 -5.86 -9.82
C ALA A 194 -15.34 -6.82 -10.62
N VAL A 195 -15.45 -6.62 -11.94
CA VAL A 195 -16.25 -7.49 -12.82
C VAL A 195 -15.71 -8.92 -12.86
N ARG A 196 -14.38 -9.07 -12.89
CA ARG A 196 -13.71 -10.38 -12.92
C ARG A 196 -13.93 -11.17 -11.63
N ALA A 197 -13.89 -10.50 -10.48
CA ALA A 197 -14.08 -11.11 -9.17
C ALA A 197 -15.55 -11.42 -8.85
N ALA A 198 -16.46 -10.52 -9.26
CA ALA A 198 -17.87 -10.59 -8.88
C ALA A 198 -18.60 -11.82 -9.42
N THR A 199 -19.46 -12.39 -8.57
CA THR A 199 -20.54 -13.30 -9.00
C THR A 199 -21.50 -12.61 -9.97
N GLU A 200 -22.34 -13.39 -10.66
CA GLU A 200 -23.32 -12.83 -11.61
C GLU A 200 -24.26 -11.81 -10.97
N VAL A 201 -24.73 -12.08 -9.74
CA VAL A 201 -25.65 -11.18 -9.02
C VAL A 201 -24.94 -9.90 -8.56
N GLN A 202 -23.74 -10.03 -7.99
CA GLN A 202 -22.91 -8.87 -7.61
C GLN A 202 -22.59 -7.99 -8.83
N ARG A 203 -22.26 -8.61 -9.96
CA ARG A 203 -21.95 -7.90 -11.20
C ARG A 203 -23.15 -7.15 -11.75
N ALA A 204 -24.31 -7.79 -11.82
CA ALA A 204 -25.54 -7.15 -12.29
C ALA A 204 -25.90 -5.94 -11.40
N HIS A 205 -25.76 -6.08 -10.08
CA HIS A 205 -26.00 -4.99 -9.13
C HIS A 205 -25.00 -3.84 -9.30
N LEU A 206 -23.70 -4.14 -9.42
CA LEU A 206 -22.66 -3.14 -9.67
C LEU A 206 -22.89 -2.38 -10.98
N GLU A 207 -23.23 -3.07 -12.06
CA GLU A 207 -23.50 -2.45 -13.37
C GLU A 207 -24.73 -1.52 -13.31
N ALA A 208 -25.79 -1.92 -12.59
CA ALA A 208 -26.94 -1.07 -12.36
C ALA A 208 -26.58 0.21 -11.59
N GLU A 209 -25.73 0.10 -10.57
CA GLU A 209 -25.25 1.26 -9.80
C GLU A 209 -24.34 2.19 -10.61
N ILE A 210 -23.46 1.64 -11.45
CA ILE A 210 -22.62 2.43 -12.36
C ILE A 210 -23.49 3.24 -13.33
N GLN A 211 -24.52 2.63 -13.90
CA GLN A 211 -25.48 3.31 -14.77
C GLN A 211 -26.27 4.37 -14.00
N ARG A 212 -26.77 4.04 -12.81
CA ARG A 212 -27.53 4.98 -11.96
C ARG A 212 -26.72 6.22 -11.60
N GLN A 213 -25.41 6.07 -11.38
CA GLN A 213 -24.50 7.15 -11.00
C GLN A 213 -23.79 7.80 -12.20
N ASN A 214 -24.03 7.34 -13.43
CA ASN A 214 -23.33 7.76 -14.65
C ASN A 214 -21.79 7.75 -14.50
N LEU A 215 -21.26 6.71 -13.86
CA LEU A 215 -19.81 6.57 -13.68
C LEU A 215 -19.16 6.13 -14.98
N ARG A 216 -18.08 6.81 -15.37
CA ARG A 216 -17.27 6.43 -16.53
C ARG A 216 -16.52 5.14 -16.21
N THR A 217 -16.58 4.18 -17.11
CA THR A 217 -15.78 2.95 -17.04
C THR A 217 -14.95 2.81 -18.30
N ARG A 218 -13.88 2.00 -18.25
CA ARG A 218 -13.03 1.78 -19.42
C ARG A 218 -13.76 1.08 -20.59
N ARG A 219 -14.97 0.54 -20.40
CA ARG A 219 -15.81 0.05 -21.51
C ARG A 219 -16.34 1.19 -22.40
N ASP A 220 -16.34 2.42 -21.90
CA ASP A 220 -16.93 3.59 -22.55
C ASP A 220 -15.92 4.38 -23.42
N ILE A 221 -14.69 3.87 -23.60
CA ILE A 221 -13.58 4.46 -24.38
C ILE A 221 -13.04 3.41 -25.36
#